data_AF-A0A432RVC7-F1
#
_entry.id   AF-A0A432RVC7-F1
#
_cell.length_a   1.000
_cell.length_b   1.000
_cell.length_c   1.000
_cell.angle_alpha   90.00
_cell.angle_beta   90.00
_cell.angle_gamma   90.00
#
_symmetry.space_group_name_H-M   'P 1'
#
loop_
_entity.id
_entity.type
_entity.pdbx_description
1 polymer ?
#
loop_
_entity_poly.entity_id
_entity_poly.type
_entity_poly.pdbx_seq_one_letter_code
_entity_poly.pdbx_strand_id
1 'polypeptide(L)'
;MRKWNLLIFSLFFLLFFFSIGFRYLEYKNFTSKTQFITAKIINQYKKKNYWVLKLKNNQVTFYTTSREDLKDILNYKVEVGVITKHIKFLDYLTTFYAPTFNLGLLEKPKYKEFIEKQHKDKYIANIFNALFFGDSLYYKTRQELSSLGISHLLALSGLHLVVISGFLYLLLTSIYDFLFPPYRNRNIDLGFFILGILFLYLYLVDFPASLVRSFIMEVLA
;
A
#
# COMPACT_ATOMS: atom_id res chain seq x y z
N MET A 1 28.79 -6.67 28.19
CA MET A 1 28.34 -6.01 26.93
C MET A 1 29.53 -5.26 26.33
N ARG A 2 29.92 -5.55 25.08
CA ARG A 2 31.08 -4.93 24.41
C ARG A 2 30.82 -3.42 24.22
N LYS A 3 31.79 -2.53 24.51
CA LYS A 3 31.64 -1.06 24.41
C LYS A 3 31.03 -0.57 23.08
N TRP A 4 31.31 -1.29 21.99
CA TRP A 4 30.73 -1.07 20.66
C TRP A 4 29.19 -1.20 20.61
N ASN A 5 28.61 -2.14 21.36
CA ASN A 5 27.15 -2.32 21.40
C ASN A 5 26.46 -1.12 22.06
N LEU A 6 27.10 -0.48 23.05
CA LEU A 6 26.56 0.71 23.71
C LEU A 6 26.58 1.93 22.78
N LEU A 7 27.64 2.09 21.97
CA LEU A 7 27.72 3.15 20.97
C LEU A 7 26.66 2.97 19.87
N ILE A 8 26.50 1.75 19.36
CA ILE A 8 25.46 1.43 18.37
C ILE A 8 24.07 1.70 18.93
N PHE A 9 23.79 1.25 20.16
CA PHE A 9 22.50 1.48 20.81
C PHE A 9 22.23 2.97 21.02
N SER A 10 23.24 3.75 21.44
CA SER A 10 23.12 5.20 21.58
C SER A 10 22.81 5.90 20.25
N LEU A 11 23.45 5.47 19.16
CA LEU A 11 23.17 6.01 17.81
C LEU A 11 21.72 5.71 17.39
N PHE A 12 21.25 4.47 17.58
CA PHE A 12 19.85 4.12 17.29
C PHE A 12 18.86 4.95 18.11
N PHE A 13 19.16 5.19 19.39
CA PHE A 13 18.30 6.00 20.26
C PHE A 13 18.25 7.47 19.83
N LEU A 14 19.39 8.02 19.40
CA LEU A 14 19.46 9.37 18.85
C LEU A 14 18.64 9.50 17.56
N LEU A 15 18.80 8.55 16.63
CA LEU A 15 18.02 8.50 15.38
C LEU A 15 16.52 8.36 15.67
N PHE A 16 16.14 7.55 16.67
CA PHE A 16 14.77 7.38 17.09
C PHE A 16 14.15 8.68 17.61
N PHE A 17 14.84 9.42 18.49
CA PHE A 17 14.35 10.72 18.97
C PHE A 17 14.32 11.79 17.89
N PHE A 18 15.31 11.80 17.00
CA PHE A 18 15.27 12.70 15.86
C PHE A 18 14.02 12.41 15.01
N SER A 19 13.78 11.14 14.68
CA SER A 19 12.57 10.72 13.96
C SER A 19 11.27 11.12 14.68
N ILE A 20 11.17 10.92 16.00
CA ILE A 20 9.98 11.31 16.76
C ILE A 20 9.77 12.83 16.73
N GLY A 21 10.87 13.59 16.82
CA GLY A 21 10.88 15.05 16.74
C GLY A 21 10.38 15.57 15.39
N PHE A 22 10.83 14.98 14.29
CA PHE A 22 10.31 15.30 12.95
C PHE A 22 8.80 15.05 12.85
N ARG A 23 8.31 13.89 13.32
CA ARG A 23 6.86 13.61 13.32
C ARG A 23 6.06 14.58 14.20
N TYR A 24 6.66 15.07 15.28
CA TYR A 24 6.02 16.07 16.14
C TYR A 24 5.88 17.44 15.47
N LEU A 25 6.88 17.85 14.66
CA LEU A 25 6.78 19.07 13.84
C LEU A 25 5.68 18.93 12.78
N GLU A 26 5.62 17.80 12.09
CA GLU A 26 4.53 17.51 11.14
C GLU A 26 3.16 17.55 11.82
N TYR A 27 3.04 16.97 13.00
CA TYR A 27 1.83 17.00 13.81
C TYR A 27 1.41 18.43 14.17
N LYS A 28 2.35 19.29 14.58
CA LYS A 28 2.06 20.70 14.88
C LYS A 28 1.56 21.44 13.64
N ASN A 29 2.21 21.22 12.50
CA ASN A 29 1.77 21.80 11.22
C ASN A 29 0.36 21.31 10.86
N PHE A 30 0.10 20.01 11.02
CA PHE A 30 -1.18 19.39 10.71
C PHE A 30 -2.33 19.89 11.61
N THR A 31 -2.07 20.09 12.89
CA THR A 31 -3.08 20.52 13.87
C THR A 31 -3.25 22.04 13.98
N SER A 32 -2.37 22.82 13.33
CA SER A 32 -2.42 24.29 13.39
C SER A 32 -3.73 24.88 12.86
N LYS A 33 -4.26 24.31 11.76
CA LYS A 33 -5.48 24.78 11.09
C LYS A 33 -6.22 23.59 10.46
N THR A 34 -7.51 23.78 10.19
CA THR A 34 -8.26 22.89 9.30
C THR A 34 -7.68 23.03 7.89
N GLN A 35 -7.38 21.89 7.26
CA GLN A 35 -6.72 21.87 5.96
C GLN A 35 -7.37 20.84 5.04
N PHE A 36 -7.29 21.11 3.74
CA PHE A 36 -7.62 20.15 2.71
C PHE A 36 -6.45 19.21 2.49
N ILE A 37 -6.74 17.91 2.48
CA ILE A 37 -5.74 16.88 2.18
C ILE A 37 -6.24 15.99 1.06
N THR A 38 -5.32 15.58 0.21
CA THR A 38 -5.56 14.50 -0.75
C THR A 38 -5.25 13.17 -0.07
N ALA A 39 -6.21 12.25 -0.07
CA ALA A 39 -6.05 10.92 0.52
C ALA A 39 -6.74 9.84 -0.31
N LYS A 40 -6.21 8.61 -0.25
CA LYS A 40 -6.85 7.43 -0.85
C LYS A 40 -7.83 6.82 0.15
N ILE A 41 -9.03 6.46 -0.31
CA ILE A 41 -9.99 5.72 0.51
C ILE A 41 -9.59 4.24 0.54
N ILE A 42 -9.17 3.75 1.70
CA ILE A 42 -8.69 2.37 1.89
C ILE A 42 -9.73 1.45 2.54
N ASN A 43 -10.79 2.01 3.10
CA ASN A 43 -11.92 1.22 3.58
C ASN A 43 -13.20 2.05 3.50
N GLN A 44 -14.29 1.40 3.09
CA GLN A 44 -15.62 2.00 3.01
C GLN A 44 -16.64 0.92 3.37
N TYR A 45 -17.45 1.19 4.40
CA TYR A 45 -18.56 0.32 4.78
C TYR A 45 -19.68 1.10 5.45
N LYS A 46 -20.91 0.63 5.28
CA LYS A 46 -22.09 1.23 5.90
C LYS A 46 -22.32 0.62 7.27
N LYS A 47 -22.52 1.46 8.29
CA LYS A 47 -22.90 1.06 9.64
C LYS A 47 -24.20 1.76 10.01
N LYS A 48 -25.28 0.99 10.12
CA LYS A 48 -26.64 1.52 10.35
C LYS A 48 -27.01 2.56 9.28
N ASN A 49 -27.06 3.85 9.64
CA ASN A 49 -27.46 4.95 8.78
C ASN A 49 -26.31 5.90 8.39
N TYR A 50 -25.05 5.48 8.55
CA TYR A 50 -23.89 6.28 8.14
C TYR A 50 -22.80 5.41 7.51
N TRP A 51 -21.99 6.03 6.66
CA TRP A 51 -20.79 5.45 6.09
C TRP A 51 -19.59 5.70 7.00
N VAL A 52 -18.76 4.68 7.17
CA VAL A 52 -17.45 4.79 7.79
C VAL A 52 -16.41 4.69 6.68
N LEU A 53 -15.57 5.70 6.60
CA LEU A 53 -14.47 5.78 5.64
C LEU A 53 -13.15 5.75 6.40
N LYS A 54 -12.19 5.01 5.86
CA LYS A 54 -10.79 5.09 6.28
C LYS A 54 -9.98 5.70 5.16
N LEU A 55 -9.34 6.83 5.44
CA LEU A 55 -8.52 7.55 4.48
C LEU A 55 -7.04 7.41 4.85
N LYS A 56 -6.20 7.31 3.82
CA LYS A 56 -4.75 7.20 3.96
C LYS A 56 -4.07 8.13 2.98
N ASN A 57 -3.18 8.96 3.50
CA ASN A 57 -2.16 9.69 2.74
C ASN A 57 -0.77 9.23 3.24
N ASN A 58 0.29 9.78 2.65
CA ASN A 58 1.68 9.52 3.01
C ASN A 58 2.00 9.91 4.46
N GLN A 59 1.30 10.90 5.01
CA GLN A 59 1.54 11.40 6.38
C GLN A 59 0.66 10.73 7.44
N VAL A 60 -0.65 10.63 7.16
CA VAL A 60 -1.67 10.26 8.14
C VAL A 60 -2.64 9.20 7.63
N THR A 61 -3.16 8.41 8.56
CA THR A 61 -4.28 7.49 8.34
C THR A 61 -5.34 7.77 9.38
N PHE A 62 -6.59 7.98 8.97
CA PHE A 62 -7.67 8.30 9.90
C PHE A 62 -9.02 7.78 9.42
N TYR A 63 -9.94 7.68 10.37
CA TYR A 63 -11.35 7.38 10.12
C TYR A 63 -12.18 8.66 10.11
N THR A 64 -13.19 8.68 9.25
CA THR A 64 -14.26 9.67 9.27
C THR A 64 -15.60 8.97 9.09
N THR A 65 -16.67 9.68 9.43
CA THR A 65 -18.04 9.24 9.14
C THR A 65 -18.75 10.24 8.26
N SER A 66 -19.57 9.74 7.33
CA SER A 66 -20.46 10.55 6.51
C SER A 66 -21.88 10.00 6.58
N ARG A 67 -22.86 10.89 6.66
CA ARG A 67 -24.29 10.54 6.59
C ARG A 67 -24.86 10.69 5.17
N GLU A 68 -24.07 11.21 4.25
CA GLU A 68 -24.45 11.35 2.85
C GLU A 68 -24.58 9.98 2.19
N ASP A 69 -25.46 9.86 1.19
CA ASP A 69 -25.56 8.62 0.43
C ASP A 69 -24.41 8.52 -0.57
N LEU A 70 -23.28 7.98 -0.09
CA LEU A 70 -22.06 7.86 -0.87
C LEU A 70 -22.13 6.65 -1.81
N LYS A 71 -21.81 6.89 -3.09
CA LYS A 71 -21.46 5.83 -4.04
C LYS A 71 -20.19 5.11 -3.60
N ASP A 72 -19.92 3.98 -4.25
CA ASP A 72 -18.68 3.24 -4.02
C ASP A 72 -17.47 4.01 -4.57
N ILE A 73 -16.64 4.49 -3.65
CA ILE A 73 -15.46 5.30 -3.90
C ILE A 73 -14.20 4.64 -3.31
N LEU A 74 -14.25 3.32 -3.07
CA LEU A 74 -13.12 2.55 -2.56
C LEU A 74 -11.94 2.60 -3.54
N ASN A 75 -10.75 2.88 -3.00
CA ASN A 75 -9.49 3.10 -3.70
C ASN A 75 -9.38 4.40 -4.52
N TYR A 76 -10.36 5.30 -4.44
CA TYR A 76 -10.30 6.57 -5.14
C TYR A 76 -9.44 7.55 -4.35
N LYS A 77 -8.77 8.46 -5.08
CA LYS A 77 -8.14 9.64 -4.48
C LYS A 77 -9.21 10.71 -4.30
N VAL A 78 -9.32 11.22 -3.08
CA VAL A 78 -10.29 12.24 -2.71
C VAL A 78 -9.58 13.39 -2.02
N GLU A 79 -10.08 14.59 -2.25
CA GLU A 79 -9.73 15.77 -1.48
C GLU A 79 -10.76 15.94 -0.37
N VAL A 80 -10.30 16.08 0.88
CA VAL A 80 -11.18 16.25 2.04
C VAL A 80 -10.67 17.33 2.96
N GLY A 81 -11.56 18.19 3.46
CA GLY A 81 -11.29 19.11 4.55
C GLY A 81 -11.32 18.36 5.88
N VAL A 82 -10.23 18.38 6.65
CA VAL A 82 -10.12 17.66 7.93
C VAL A 82 -10.19 18.63 9.10
N ILE A 83 -11.02 18.31 10.10
CA ILE A 83 -11.11 19.06 11.35
C ILE A 83 -10.10 18.48 12.35
N THR A 84 -9.08 19.28 12.69
CA THR A 84 -7.89 18.81 13.42
C THR A 84 -7.85 19.17 14.92
N LYS A 85 -8.92 19.81 15.44
CA LYS A 85 -8.97 20.41 16.79
C LYS A 85 -8.78 19.46 17.98
N HIS A 86 -9.07 18.17 17.83
CA HIS A 86 -9.11 17.21 18.95
C HIS A 86 -8.16 16.01 18.77
N ILE A 87 -7.14 16.14 17.94
CA ILE A 87 -6.20 15.05 17.66
C ILE A 87 -5.02 15.15 18.62
N LYS A 88 -4.72 14.10 19.38
CA LYS A 88 -3.50 14.03 20.21
C LYS A 88 -2.33 13.53 19.36
N PHE A 89 -1.10 13.84 19.78
CA PHE A 89 0.10 13.39 19.08
C PHE A 89 0.21 11.86 18.99
N LEU A 90 -0.09 11.13 20.07
CA LEU A 90 -0.06 9.66 20.06
C LEU A 90 -1.07 9.07 19.06
N ASP A 91 -2.24 9.69 18.93
CA ASP A 91 -3.27 9.27 17.98
C ASP A 91 -2.82 9.57 16.53
N TYR A 92 -2.14 10.71 16.32
CA TYR A 92 -1.53 11.08 15.03
C TYR A 92 -0.47 10.10 14.54
N LEU A 93 0.30 9.49 15.46
CA LEU A 93 1.31 8.50 15.10
C LEU A 93 0.72 7.20 14.53
N THR A 94 -0.54 6.89 14.86
CA THR A 94 -1.19 5.62 14.55
C THR A 94 -2.39 5.80 13.62
N THR A 95 -3.60 5.62 14.12
CA THR A 95 -4.85 5.85 13.39
C THR A 95 -5.83 6.52 14.33
N PHE A 96 -6.37 7.66 13.91
CA PHE A 96 -7.28 8.47 14.71
C PHE A 96 -8.63 8.66 14.03
N TYR A 97 -9.59 9.23 14.75
CA TYR A 97 -10.85 9.70 14.17
C TYR A 97 -10.78 11.21 13.98
N ALA A 98 -11.17 11.69 12.80
CA ALA A 98 -11.31 13.11 12.53
C ALA A 98 -12.56 13.38 11.70
N PRO A 99 -13.42 14.31 12.12
CA PRO A 99 -14.53 14.76 11.29
C PRO A 99 -14.01 15.42 10.00
N THR A 100 -14.70 15.18 8.90
CA THR A 100 -14.37 15.74 7.59
C THR A 100 -15.52 16.54 7.01
N PHE A 101 -15.21 17.50 6.17
CA PHE A 101 -16.16 18.26 5.36
C PHE A 101 -15.64 18.40 3.92
N ASN A 102 -16.54 18.71 2.98
CA ASN A 102 -16.24 18.89 1.55
C ASN A 102 -15.43 17.73 0.96
N LEU A 103 -16.09 16.61 0.66
CA LEU A 103 -15.47 15.48 -0.03
C LEU A 103 -15.50 15.71 -1.54
N GLY A 104 -14.35 16.10 -2.10
CA GLY A 104 -14.13 16.21 -3.55
C GLY A 104 -13.56 14.92 -4.11
N LEU A 105 -14.17 14.39 -5.17
CA LEU A 105 -13.60 13.25 -5.92
C LEU A 105 -12.59 13.80 -6.93
N LEU A 106 -11.34 13.33 -6.87
CA LEU A 106 -10.31 13.76 -7.81
C LEU A 106 -10.40 12.91 -9.08
N GLU A 107 -9.89 11.68 -9.06
CA GLU A 107 -9.91 10.80 -10.24
C GLU A 107 -9.91 9.31 -9.87
N LYS A 108 -10.52 8.51 -10.75
CA LYS A 108 -10.41 7.05 -10.74
C LYS A 108 -9.17 6.63 -11.52
N PRO A 109 -8.33 5.72 -10.99
CA PRO A 109 -7.18 5.22 -11.75
C PRO A 109 -7.61 4.47 -13.02
N LYS A 110 -7.03 4.84 -14.17
CA LYS A 110 -7.34 4.22 -15.49
C LYS A 110 -7.08 2.70 -15.52
N TYR A 111 -6.05 2.21 -14.83
CA TYR A 111 -5.74 0.77 -14.77
C TYR A 111 -6.90 -0.04 -14.15
N LYS A 112 -7.66 0.58 -13.22
CA LYS A 112 -8.78 -0.08 -12.56
C LYS A 112 -9.92 -0.31 -13.53
N GLU A 113 -10.15 0.63 -14.46
CA GLU A 113 -11.16 0.47 -15.51
C GLU A 113 -10.83 -0.68 -16.46
N PHE A 114 -9.55 -0.94 -16.72
CA PHE A 114 -9.12 -2.05 -17.57
C PHE A 114 -9.52 -3.40 -16.95
N ILE A 115 -9.25 -3.60 -15.65
CA ILE A 115 -9.64 -4.83 -14.94
C ILE A 115 -11.15 -4.92 -14.78
N GLU A 116 -11.82 -3.83 -14.43
CA GLU A 116 -13.27 -3.81 -14.26
C GLU A 116 -14.02 -4.16 -15.56
N LYS A 117 -13.52 -3.73 -16.73
CA LYS A 117 -14.12 -4.09 -18.03
C LYS A 117 -14.00 -5.58 -18.38
N GLN A 118 -13.02 -6.29 -17.82
CA GLN A 118 -12.81 -7.72 -18.07
C GLN A 118 -13.71 -8.63 -17.21
N HIS A 119 -14.34 -8.08 -16.16
CA HIS A 119 -15.07 -8.86 -15.18
C HIS A 119 -16.53 -8.41 -15.11
N LYS A 120 -17.46 -9.37 -15.11
CA LYS A 120 -18.89 -9.08 -14.90
C LYS A 120 -19.21 -8.70 -13.46
N ASP A 121 -18.48 -9.27 -12.50
CA ASP A 121 -18.69 -9.07 -11.07
C ASP A 121 -17.68 -8.07 -10.49
N LYS A 122 -18.18 -7.02 -9.84
CA LYS A 122 -17.38 -5.97 -9.19
C LYS A 122 -16.50 -6.47 -8.04
N TYR A 123 -16.93 -7.50 -7.31
CA TYR A 123 -16.17 -8.09 -6.21
C TYR A 123 -14.97 -8.86 -6.76
N ILE A 124 -15.17 -9.62 -7.85
CA ILE A 124 -14.07 -10.30 -8.53
C ILE A 124 -13.10 -9.28 -9.11
N ALA A 125 -13.59 -8.24 -9.80
CA ALA A 125 -12.74 -7.16 -10.28
C ALA A 125 -11.92 -6.50 -9.15
N ASN A 126 -12.52 -6.30 -7.98
CA ASN A 126 -11.82 -5.75 -6.81
C ASN A 126 -10.76 -6.70 -6.25
N ILE A 127 -11.00 -8.02 -6.25
CA ILE A 127 -9.99 -9.01 -5.87
C ILE A 127 -8.79 -8.94 -6.81
N PHE A 128 -9.00 -8.89 -8.12
CA PHE A 128 -7.91 -8.77 -9.09
C PHE A 128 -7.16 -7.44 -8.98
N ASN A 129 -7.88 -6.33 -8.77
CA ASN A 129 -7.24 -5.04 -8.51
C ASN A 129 -6.37 -5.09 -7.23
N ALA A 130 -6.86 -5.73 -6.16
CA ALA A 130 -6.09 -5.91 -4.94
C ALA A 130 -4.85 -6.78 -5.15
N LEU A 131 -4.98 -7.87 -5.91
CA LEU A 131 -3.90 -8.81 -6.21
C LEU A 131 -2.79 -8.16 -7.05
N PHE A 132 -3.14 -7.40 -8.10
CA PHE A 132 -2.15 -6.82 -9.01
C PHE A 132 -1.63 -5.46 -8.56
N PHE A 133 -2.47 -4.61 -7.97
CA PHE A 133 -2.13 -3.21 -7.68
C PHE A 133 -2.07 -2.89 -6.18
N GLY A 134 -2.28 -3.87 -5.30
CA GLY A 134 -2.31 -3.62 -3.85
C GLY A 134 -3.47 -2.74 -3.39
N ASP A 135 -4.53 -2.71 -4.19
CA ASP A 135 -5.76 -2.02 -3.87
C ASP A 135 -6.45 -2.62 -2.65
N SER A 136 -7.26 -1.82 -1.96
CA SER A 136 -8.01 -2.31 -0.82
C SER A 136 -9.20 -3.15 -1.27
N LEU A 137 -9.37 -4.30 -0.62
CA LEU A 137 -10.55 -5.15 -0.77
C LEU A 137 -11.79 -4.53 -0.12
N TYR A 138 -12.95 -4.78 -0.71
CA TYR A 138 -14.24 -4.50 -0.08
C TYR A 138 -14.31 -5.12 1.31
N TYR A 139 -14.96 -4.41 2.23
CA TYR A 139 -15.07 -4.83 3.62
C TYR A 139 -15.63 -6.25 3.77
N LYS A 140 -16.72 -6.56 3.05
CA LYS A 140 -17.36 -7.89 3.10
C LYS A 140 -16.43 -8.99 2.57
N THR A 141 -15.84 -8.80 1.40
CA THR A 141 -14.88 -9.74 0.80
C THR A 141 -13.67 -9.97 1.69
N ARG A 142 -13.14 -8.90 2.31
CA ARG A 142 -12.04 -9.00 3.27
C ARG A 142 -12.43 -9.83 4.50
N GLN A 143 -13.65 -9.65 5.02
CA GLN A 143 -14.16 -10.45 6.15
C GLN A 143 -14.29 -11.93 5.79
N GLU A 144 -14.92 -12.24 4.65
CA GLU A 144 -15.07 -13.62 4.17
C GLU A 144 -13.70 -14.29 4.00
N LEU A 145 -12.78 -13.62 3.31
CA LEU A 145 -11.43 -14.13 3.11
C LEU A 145 -10.63 -14.30 4.41
N SER A 146 -10.84 -13.40 5.38
CA SER A 146 -10.24 -13.52 6.71
C SER A 146 -10.82 -14.70 7.47
N SER A 147 -12.12 -14.98 7.32
CA SER A 147 -12.76 -16.14 7.95
C SER A 147 -12.27 -17.47 7.37
N LEU A 148 -11.87 -17.47 6.09
CA LEU A 148 -11.26 -18.60 5.41
C LEU A 148 -9.75 -18.73 5.70
N GLY A 149 -9.13 -17.77 6.38
CA GLY A 149 -7.69 -17.77 6.67
C GLY A 149 -6.79 -17.38 5.49
N ILE A 150 -7.35 -16.99 4.34
CA ILE A 150 -6.63 -16.73 3.07
C ILE A 150 -6.24 -15.24 2.92
N SER A 151 -6.61 -14.39 3.88
CA SER A 151 -6.39 -12.93 3.79
C SER A 151 -4.93 -12.52 3.63
N HIS A 152 -4.00 -13.31 4.16
CA HIS A 152 -2.56 -13.07 4.04
C HIS A 152 -2.00 -13.38 2.64
N LEU A 153 -2.67 -14.24 1.86
CA LEU A 153 -2.26 -14.58 0.49
C LEU A 153 -2.59 -13.46 -0.50
N LEU A 154 -3.71 -12.77 -0.29
CA LEU A 154 -4.12 -11.64 -1.13
C LEU A 154 -3.50 -10.29 -0.71
N ALA A 155 -2.95 -10.21 0.50
CA ALA A 155 -2.17 -9.04 0.89
C ALA A 155 -0.82 -9.08 0.17
N LEU A 156 -0.48 -8.03 -0.60
CA LEU A 156 0.83 -7.94 -1.24
C LEU A 156 1.95 -8.08 -0.20
N SER A 157 2.65 -9.19 -0.30
CA SER A 157 3.67 -9.63 0.63
C SER A 157 4.96 -9.94 -0.14
N GLY A 158 6.04 -10.15 0.61
CA GLY A 158 7.33 -10.53 0.03
C GLY A 158 7.29 -11.80 -0.80
N LEU A 159 6.45 -12.75 -0.40
CA LEU A 159 6.21 -13.99 -1.14
C LEU A 159 5.73 -13.72 -2.58
N HIS A 160 4.96 -12.65 -2.76
CA HIS A 160 4.42 -12.31 -4.07
C HIS A 160 5.51 -12.03 -5.10
N LEU A 161 6.61 -11.37 -4.71
CA LEU A 161 7.74 -11.11 -5.62
C LEU A 161 8.46 -12.41 -5.98
N VAL A 162 8.70 -13.29 -5.00
CA VAL A 162 9.36 -14.59 -5.23
C VAL A 162 8.54 -15.47 -6.18
N VAL A 163 7.22 -15.51 -6.02
CA VAL A 163 6.34 -16.28 -6.91
C VAL A 163 6.34 -15.69 -8.31
N ILE A 164 6.28 -14.36 -8.45
CA ILE A 164 6.37 -13.70 -9.75
C ILE A 164 7.72 -14.00 -10.40
N SER A 165 8.83 -13.87 -9.67
CA SER A 165 10.17 -14.05 -10.22
C SER A 165 10.43 -15.50 -10.62
N GLY A 166 9.99 -16.47 -9.82
CA GLY A 166 10.01 -17.89 -10.17
C GLY A 166 9.18 -18.21 -11.42
N PHE A 167 7.97 -17.66 -11.52
CA PHE A 167 7.13 -17.84 -12.71
C PHE A 167 7.74 -17.21 -13.97
N LEU A 168 8.25 -15.98 -13.86
CA LEU A 168 8.98 -15.33 -14.96
C LEU A 168 10.21 -16.14 -15.36
N TYR A 169 10.98 -16.64 -14.40
CA TYR A 169 12.16 -17.45 -14.68
C TYR A 169 11.80 -18.70 -15.49
N LEU A 170 10.74 -19.43 -15.11
CA LEU A 170 10.27 -20.60 -15.85
C LEU A 170 9.85 -20.25 -17.28
N LEU A 171 9.05 -19.18 -17.45
CA LEU A 171 8.54 -18.77 -18.75
C LEU A 171 9.67 -18.27 -19.67
N LEU A 172 10.55 -17.42 -19.14
CA LEU A 172 11.66 -16.85 -19.90
C LEU A 172 12.75 -17.86 -20.19
N THR A 173 12.97 -18.87 -19.34
CA THR A 173 13.95 -19.93 -19.62
C THR A 173 13.64 -20.62 -20.95
N SER A 174 12.39 -20.98 -21.19
CA SER A 174 11.99 -21.63 -22.45
C SER A 174 12.19 -20.74 -23.67
N ILE A 175 11.99 -19.43 -23.54
CA ILE A 175 12.18 -18.46 -24.64
C ILE A 175 13.68 -18.21 -24.85
N TYR A 176 14.45 -18.14 -23.77
CA TYR A 176 15.88 -17.85 -23.80
C TYR A 176 16.67 -18.98 -24.45
N ASP A 177 16.37 -20.23 -24.10
CA ASP A 177 17.03 -21.41 -24.67
C ASP A 177 16.78 -21.55 -26.18
N PHE A 178 15.65 -21.02 -26.68
CA PHE A 178 15.36 -20.98 -28.11
C PHE A 178 16.16 -19.90 -28.85
N LEU A 179 16.45 -18.77 -28.20
CA LEU A 179 16.99 -17.58 -28.87
C LEU A 179 18.52 -17.43 -28.73
N PHE A 180 19.12 -17.94 -27.66
CA PHE A 180 20.53 -17.72 -27.33
C PHE A 180 21.36 -19.01 -27.36
N PRO A 181 22.63 -18.93 -27.81
CA PRO A 181 23.53 -20.08 -27.81
C PRO A 181 23.90 -20.52 -26.38
N PRO A 182 24.22 -21.81 -26.17
CA PRO A 182 24.40 -22.43 -24.84
C PRO A 182 25.63 -21.95 -24.05
N TYR A 183 26.50 -21.13 -24.65
CA TYR A 183 27.73 -20.64 -24.02
C TYR A 183 27.53 -19.50 -23.01
N ARG A 184 26.33 -18.91 -22.96
CA ARG A 184 26.03 -17.74 -22.12
C ARG A 184 25.39 -18.17 -20.79
N ASN A 185 25.75 -17.52 -19.68
CA ASN A 185 25.22 -17.87 -18.35
C ASN A 185 23.77 -17.40 -18.18
N ARG A 186 22.85 -18.26 -18.60
CA ARG A 186 21.40 -18.05 -18.55
C ARG A 186 20.89 -17.49 -17.22
N ASN A 187 21.40 -18.00 -16.10
CA ASN A 187 20.88 -17.63 -14.78
C ASN A 187 21.15 -16.16 -14.45
N ILE A 188 22.32 -15.64 -14.81
CA ILE A 188 22.70 -14.24 -14.56
C ILE A 188 21.89 -13.30 -15.45
N ASP A 189 21.79 -13.61 -16.74
CA ASP A 189 21.10 -12.74 -17.70
C ASP A 189 19.60 -12.67 -17.45
N LEU A 190 18.97 -13.82 -17.20
CA LEU A 190 17.58 -13.87 -16.79
C LEU A 190 17.39 -13.20 -15.43
N GLY A 191 18.30 -13.40 -14.48
CA GLY A 191 18.26 -12.75 -13.17
C GLY A 191 18.19 -11.23 -13.28
N PHE A 192 19.13 -10.60 -14.00
CA PHE A 192 19.11 -9.14 -14.20
C PHE A 192 17.87 -8.65 -14.93
N PHE A 193 17.40 -9.39 -15.94
CA PHE A 193 16.21 -9.02 -16.68
C PHE A 193 14.94 -9.09 -15.81
N ILE A 194 14.80 -10.15 -15.02
CA ILE A 194 13.70 -10.34 -14.07
C ILE A 194 13.73 -9.25 -13.00
N LEU A 195 14.90 -8.96 -12.42
CA LEU A 195 15.06 -7.85 -11.47
C LEU A 195 14.61 -6.51 -12.05
N GLY A 196 14.92 -6.24 -13.33
CA GLY A 196 14.43 -5.05 -14.03
C GLY A 196 12.90 -5.00 -14.13
N ILE A 197 12.26 -6.14 -14.46
CA ILE A 197 10.79 -6.23 -14.52
C ILE A 197 10.17 -6.06 -13.13
N LEU A 198 10.73 -6.69 -12.10
CA LEU A 198 10.24 -6.56 -10.72
C LEU A 198 10.39 -5.13 -10.19
N PHE A 199 11.47 -4.43 -10.56
CA PHE A 199 11.64 -3.03 -10.22
C PHE A 199 10.56 -2.15 -10.88
N LEU A 200 10.27 -2.39 -12.16
CA LEU A 200 9.19 -1.70 -12.86
C LEU A 200 7.83 -1.99 -12.20
N TYR A 201 7.58 -3.23 -11.79
CA TYR A 201 6.39 -3.60 -11.03
C TYR A 201 6.30 -2.86 -9.69
N LEU A 202 7.40 -2.78 -8.93
CA LEU A 202 7.47 -2.01 -7.69
C LEU A 202 7.12 -0.53 -7.87
N TYR A 203 7.57 0.06 -8.96
CA TYR A 203 7.25 1.44 -9.34
C TYR A 203 5.75 1.60 -9.60
N LEU A 204 5.12 0.66 -10.30
CA LEU A 204 3.68 0.70 -10.59
C LEU A 204 2.79 0.56 -9.35
N VAL A 205 3.27 -0.12 -8.31
CA VAL A 205 2.52 -0.39 -7.07
C VAL A 205 2.79 0.67 -5.97
N ASP A 206 3.49 1.76 -6.30
CA ASP A 206 3.84 2.85 -5.37
C ASP A 206 4.71 2.40 -4.18
N PHE A 207 5.66 1.49 -4.40
CA PHE A 207 6.70 1.09 -3.43
C PHE A 207 6.19 0.75 -2.00
N PRO A 208 5.28 -0.22 -1.83
CA PRO A 208 4.86 -0.62 -0.50
C PRO A 208 6.05 -1.21 0.28
N ALA A 209 6.19 -0.79 1.54
CA ALA A 209 7.36 -1.12 2.36
C ALA A 209 7.64 -2.64 2.51
N SER A 210 6.62 -3.49 2.44
CA SER A 210 6.79 -4.95 2.44
C SER A 210 7.52 -5.45 1.19
N LEU A 211 7.11 -5.00 0.00
CA LEU A 211 7.71 -5.41 -1.27
C LEU A 211 9.12 -4.84 -1.44
N VAL A 212 9.34 -3.58 -1.04
CA VAL A 212 10.67 -2.96 -1.15
C VAL A 212 11.71 -3.78 -0.38
N ARG A 213 11.38 -4.21 0.85
CA ARG A 213 12.28 -5.08 1.62
C ARG A 213 12.55 -6.40 0.90
N SER A 214 11.51 -7.03 0.36
CA SER A 214 11.65 -8.32 -0.31
C SER A 214 12.43 -8.23 -1.61
N PHE A 215 12.26 -7.17 -2.38
CA PHE A 215 13.08 -6.89 -3.55
C PHE A 215 14.55 -6.65 -3.19
N ILE A 216 14.84 -5.89 -2.13
CA ILE A 216 16.21 -5.72 -1.65
C ILE A 216 16.82 -7.07 -1.27
N MET A 217 16.05 -7.94 -0.58
CA MET A 217 16.53 -9.29 -0.25
C MET A 217 16.78 -10.14 -1.50
N GLU A 218 15.97 -10.00 -2.54
CA GLU A 218 16.15 -10.70 -3.82
C GLU A 218 17.35 -10.18 -4.62
N VAL A 219 17.63 -8.88 -4.56
CA VAL A 219 18.84 -8.28 -5.18
C VAL A 219 20.12 -8.72 -4.45
N LEU A 220 20.04 -8.97 -3.14
CA LEU A 220 21.17 -9.39 -2.31
C LEU A 220 21.38 -10.91 -2.27
N ALA A 221 20.42 -11.69 -2.75
CA ALA A 221 20.45 -13.16 -2.75
C ALA A 221 21.36 -13.70 -3.87
#